data_AF-A0A4E9EGC3-F1
#
_entry.id   AF-A0A4E9EGC3-F1
#
_cell.length_a   1.000
_cell.length_b   1.000
_cell.length_c   1.000
_cell.angle_alpha   90.00
_cell.angle_beta   90.00
_cell.angle_gamma   90.00
#
_symmetry.space_group_name_H-M   'P 1'
#
loop_
_entity.id
_entity.type
_entity.pdbx_description
1 polymer ?
#
loop_
_entity_poly.entity_id
_entity_poly.type
_entity_poly.pdbx_seq_one_letter_code
_entity_poly.pdbx_strand_id
1 'polypeptide(L)'
;MSSFHKLAATRNCAIVVLSQCATKMHSERGATLTTAINANVWEQGVSTRLVTFRDWVWQESSLTSVFLAGLQKVDGRACQEAVENIVAFKVELDGATQVPYEALQSFELARHKRKLGETELEVPDSEDDEDYGWADEDEAAMPAPPPQWQGSEDLILGQDVGHSEEENSEQEEPGTDDESNTK
;
A
#
# COMPACT_ATOMS: atom_id res chain seq x y z
N MET A 1 1.49 4.55 23.95
CA MET A 1 2.13 3.24 24.15
C MET A 1 2.39 2.90 25.63
N SER A 2 2.86 3.83 26.46
CA SER A 2 3.14 3.58 27.90
C SER A 2 1.94 3.05 28.69
N SER A 3 0.73 3.57 28.45
CA SER A 3 -0.49 3.09 29.11
C SER A 3 -0.84 1.64 28.78
N PHE A 4 -0.64 1.20 27.53
CA PHE A 4 -0.83 -0.20 27.13
C PHE A 4 0.19 -1.11 27.80
N HIS A 5 1.47 -0.73 27.85
CA HIS A 5 2.49 -1.51 28.56
C HIS A 5 2.17 -1.62 30.05
N LYS A 6 1.78 -0.51 30.69
CA LYS A 6 1.38 -0.51 32.10
C LYS A 6 0.18 -1.43 32.32
N LEU A 7 -0.83 -1.39 31.45
CA LEU A 7 -2.00 -2.24 31.54
C LEU A 7 -1.63 -3.73 31.41
N ALA A 8 -0.88 -4.09 30.36
CA ALA A 8 -0.42 -5.45 30.11
C ALA A 8 0.38 -6.01 31.29
N ALA A 9 1.33 -5.24 31.82
CA ALA A 9 2.14 -5.64 32.97
C ALA A 9 1.32 -5.74 34.27
N THR A 10 0.39 -4.80 34.51
CA THR A 10 -0.43 -4.78 35.74
C THR A 10 -1.44 -5.92 35.76
N ARG A 11 -1.99 -6.28 34.60
CA ARG A 11 -3.04 -7.31 34.47
C ARG A 11 -2.53 -8.65 33.96
N ASN A 12 -1.24 -8.78 33.69
CA ASN A 12 -0.63 -9.95 33.08
C ASN A 12 -1.42 -10.44 31.85
N CYS A 13 -1.70 -9.52 30.92
CA CYS A 13 -2.48 -9.81 29.73
C CYS A 13 -1.74 -9.40 28.45
N ALA A 14 -2.06 -10.09 27.36
CA ALA A 14 -1.60 -9.71 26.03
C ALA A 14 -2.50 -8.62 25.45
N ILE A 15 -1.90 -7.63 24.80
CA ILE A 15 -2.61 -6.60 24.05
C ILE A 15 -2.30 -6.81 22.58
N VAL A 16 -3.35 -7.07 21.80
CA VAL A 16 -3.26 -7.21 20.34
C VAL A 16 -3.84 -5.96 19.71
N VAL A 17 -3.10 -5.36 18.78
CA VAL A 17 -3.58 -4.21 18.01
C VAL A 17 -3.58 -4.56 16.53
N LEU A 18 -4.70 -4.32 15.87
CA LEU A 18 -4.84 -4.43 14.43
C LEU A 18 -4.53 -3.05 13.81
N SER A 19 -3.61 -3.03 12.86
CA SER A 19 -3.27 -1.84 12.08
C SER A 19 -3.42 -2.15 10.60
N GLN A 20 -3.90 -1.17 9.85
CA GLN A 20 -3.83 -1.24 8.39
C GLN A 20 -2.36 -1.28 7.93
N CYS A 21 -2.17 -1.85 6.74
CA CYS A 21 -0.88 -2.00 6.08
C CYS A 21 -0.88 -1.13 4.81
N ALA A 22 0.29 -0.64 4.44
CA ALA A 22 0.54 -0.02 3.15
C ALA A 22 1.70 -0.75 2.46
N THR A 23 1.66 -0.81 1.12
CA THR A 23 2.76 -1.34 0.33
C THR A 23 3.77 -0.23 0.06
N LYS A 24 5.02 -0.44 0.47
CA LYS A 24 6.14 0.46 0.18
C LYS A 24 7.04 -0.17 -0.87
N MET A 25 7.23 0.54 -1.98
CA MET A 25 8.13 0.15 -3.05
C MET A 25 9.56 0.60 -2.74
N HIS A 26 10.52 -0.33 -2.82
CA HIS A 26 11.94 -0.08 -2.72
C HIS A 26 12.61 -0.42 -4.05
N SER A 27 13.52 0.43 -4.51
CA SER A 27 14.25 0.24 -5.78
C SER A 27 15.03 -1.08 -5.82
N GLU A 28 15.68 -1.46 -4.72
CA GLU A 28 16.55 -2.64 -4.65
C GLU A 28 15.87 -3.88 -4.07
N ARG A 29 14.82 -3.71 -3.26
CA ARG A 29 14.18 -4.80 -2.49
C ARG A 29 12.74 -5.09 -2.92
N GLY A 30 12.22 -4.36 -3.91
CA GLY A 30 10.85 -4.52 -4.39
C GLY A 30 9.80 -4.01 -3.41
N ALA A 31 8.59 -4.59 -3.49
CA ALA A 31 7.47 -4.24 -2.65
C ALA A 31 7.62 -4.83 -1.24
N THR A 32 7.36 -4.03 -0.21
CA THR A 32 7.34 -4.49 1.19
C THR A 32 6.06 -4.00 1.87
N LEU A 33 5.54 -4.79 2.81
CA LEU A 33 4.41 -4.37 3.64
C LEU A 33 4.91 -3.60 4.86
N THR A 34 4.46 -2.36 5.01
CA THR A 34 4.69 -1.52 6.18
C THR A 34 3.37 -1.25 6.88
N THR A 35 3.41 -0.95 8.18
CA THR A 35 2.25 -0.40 8.88
C THR A 35 1.87 0.95 8.29
N ALA A 36 0.57 1.22 8.18
CA ALA A 36 0.05 2.53 7.75
C ALA A 36 0.41 3.63 8.76
N ILE A 37 0.43 3.28 10.06
CA ILE A 37 0.96 4.14 11.12
C ILE A 37 2.46 3.91 11.22
N ASN A 38 3.24 4.82 10.63
CA ASN A 38 4.70 4.79 10.67
C ASN A 38 5.24 5.97 11.51
N ALA A 39 4.96 5.94 12.81
CA ALA A 39 5.51 6.88 13.78
C ALA A 39 6.54 6.17 14.66
N ASN A 40 7.71 6.76 14.88
CA ASN A 40 8.79 6.13 15.65
C ASN A 40 8.35 5.69 17.06
N VAL A 41 7.52 6.49 17.73
CA VAL A 41 6.98 6.17 19.06
C VAL A 41 6.09 4.92 19.02
N TRP A 42 5.34 4.74 17.93
CA TRP A 42 4.53 3.55 17.70
C TRP A 42 5.43 2.34 17.46
N GLU A 43 6.37 2.47 16.54
CA GLU A 43 7.30 1.40 16.15
C GLU A 43 8.10 0.86 17.34
N GLN A 44 8.58 1.73 18.22
CA GLN A 44 9.32 1.35 19.42
C GLN A 44 8.45 0.66 20.47
N GLY A 45 7.15 1.01 20.53
CA GLY A 45 6.22 0.44 21.49
C GLY A 45 5.67 -0.95 21.10
N VAL A 46 5.84 -1.38 19.86
CA VAL A 46 5.40 -2.71 19.42
C VAL A 46 6.52 -3.72 19.71
N SER A 47 6.25 -4.72 20.57
CA SER A 47 7.21 -5.80 20.85
C SER A 47 7.26 -6.80 19.70
N THR A 48 6.11 -7.34 19.32
CA THR A 48 5.96 -8.35 18.27
C THR A 48 5.04 -7.83 17.18
N ARG A 49 5.45 -8.00 15.91
CA ARG A 49 4.65 -7.64 14.75
C ARG A 49 4.47 -8.83 13.84
N LEU A 50 3.19 -9.16 13.63
CA LEU A 50 2.76 -10.06 12.58
C LEU A 50 2.19 -9.25 11.43
N VAL A 51 2.40 -9.75 10.21
CA VAL A 51 1.75 -9.25 9.01
C VAL A 51 0.87 -10.37 8.45
N THR A 52 -0.35 -10.02 8.07
CA THR A 52 -1.27 -10.94 7.40
C THR A 52 -1.54 -10.45 6.00
N PHE A 53 -1.41 -11.33 5.02
CA PHE A 53 -1.69 -11.04 3.62
C PHE A 53 -2.34 -12.23 2.95
N ARG A 54 -2.90 -12.02 1.76
CA ARG A 54 -3.63 -13.04 1.02
C ARG A 54 -2.76 -13.56 -0.10
N ASP A 55 -2.80 -14.87 -0.31
CA ASP A 55 -2.13 -15.53 -1.42
C ASP A 55 -3.05 -16.62 -1.99
N TRP A 56 -2.56 -17.34 -2.99
CA TRP A 56 -3.24 -18.43 -3.65
C TRP A 56 -2.37 -19.67 -3.64
N VAL A 57 -2.97 -20.82 -3.36
CA VAL A 57 -2.30 -22.11 -3.34
C VAL A 57 -3.06 -23.05 -4.26
N TRP A 58 -2.31 -23.85 -5.00
CA TRP A 58 -2.90 -24.93 -5.76
C TRP A 58 -3.22 -26.10 -4.83
N GLN A 59 -4.50 -26.44 -4.72
CA GLN A 59 -4.98 -27.54 -3.89
C GLN A 59 -5.88 -28.43 -4.74
N GLU A 60 -5.54 -29.72 -4.83
CA GLU A 60 -6.37 -30.75 -5.47
C GLU A 60 -6.94 -30.32 -6.84
N SER A 61 -6.07 -29.78 -7.72
CA SER A 61 -6.41 -29.28 -9.08
C SER A 61 -7.18 -27.95 -9.17
N SER A 62 -7.33 -27.22 -8.06
CA SER A 62 -7.98 -25.91 -8.03
C SER A 62 -7.11 -24.84 -7.38
N LEU A 63 -7.21 -23.60 -7.86
CA LEU A 63 -6.61 -22.45 -7.19
C LEU A 63 -7.50 -22.04 -6.02
N THR A 64 -7.00 -22.19 -4.81
CA THR A 64 -7.73 -21.76 -3.62
C THR A 64 -7.01 -20.60 -2.96
N SER A 65 -7.79 -19.62 -2.50
CA SER A 65 -7.24 -18.52 -1.74
C SER A 65 -6.92 -18.95 -0.32
N VAL A 66 -5.77 -18.49 0.18
CA VAL A 66 -5.33 -18.70 1.56
C VAL A 66 -4.91 -17.38 2.18
N PHE A 67 -4.96 -17.32 3.50
CA PHE A 67 -4.32 -16.25 4.26
C PHE A 67 -2.95 -16.71 4.73
N LEU A 68 -1.97 -15.82 4.65
CA LEU A 68 -0.63 -16.00 5.17
C LEU A 68 -0.45 -15.07 6.35
N ALA A 69 0.11 -15.59 7.44
CA ALA A 69 0.62 -14.81 8.57
C ALA A 69 2.13 -14.99 8.63
N GLY A 70 2.87 -13.90 8.77
CA GLY A 70 4.31 -13.95 8.93
C GLY A 70 4.81 -12.93 9.95
N LEU A 71 6.04 -13.13 10.41
CA LEU A 71 6.68 -12.37 11.47
C LEU A 71 7.58 -11.27 10.89
N GLN A 72 7.37 -10.02 11.32
CA GLN A 72 8.23 -8.89 10.93
C GLN A 72 9.10 -8.39 12.09
N LYS A 73 8.66 -8.63 13.32
CA LYS A 73 9.32 -8.12 14.53
C LYS A 73 9.06 -9.06 15.69
N VAL A 74 10.10 -9.35 16.48
CA VAL A 74 10.02 -10.16 17.71
C VAL A 74 10.86 -9.49 18.79
N ASP A 75 10.35 -9.45 20.03
CA ASP A 75 11.05 -8.89 21.19
C ASP A 75 11.65 -7.48 20.95
N GLY A 76 10.93 -6.63 20.22
CA GLY A 76 11.37 -5.27 19.93
C GLY A 76 12.39 -5.17 18.78
N ARG A 77 12.84 -6.28 18.19
CA ARG A 77 13.80 -6.32 17.07
C ARG A 77 13.13 -6.73 15.77
N ALA A 78 13.44 -6.02 14.69
CA ALA A 78 13.01 -6.41 13.36
C ALA A 78 13.71 -7.71 12.91
N CYS A 79 13.00 -8.52 12.12
CA CYS A 79 13.53 -9.70 11.46
C CYS A 79 14.62 -9.35 10.43
N GLN A 80 15.47 -10.33 10.06
CA GLN A 80 16.50 -10.15 9.04
C GLN A 80 15.88 -10.06 7.66
N GLU A 81 14.91 -10.94 7.39
CA GLU A 81 14.07 -10.87 6.19
C GLU A 81 12.87 -9.94 6.42
N ALA A 82 12.24 -9.51 5.33
CA ALA A 82 11.07 -8.63 5.40
C ALA A 82 9.89 -9.30 6.13
N VAL A 83 9.76 -10.62 5.98
CA VAL A 83 8.76 -11.48 6.66
C VAL A 83 9.38 -12.86 6.86
N GLU A 84 9.46 -13.33 8.10
CA GLU A 84 9.94 -14.66 8.48
C GLU A 84 8.79 -15.55 8.99
N ASN A 85 9.02 -16.85 9.15
CA ASN A 85 8.09 -17.80 9.78
C ASN A 85 6.65 -17.73 9.23
N ILE A 86 6.51 -17.83 7.91
CA ILE A 86 5.23 -17.71 7.23
C ILE A 86 4.40 -18.99 7.45
N VAL A 87 3.15 -18.82 7.87
CA VAL A 87 2.15 -19.89 8.05
C VAL A 87 0.90 -19.55 7.26
N ALA A 88 0.39 -20.52 6.51
CA ALA A 88 -0.90 -20.38 5.83
C ALA A 88 -2.05 -20.91 6.66
N PHE A 89 -3.19 -20.25 6.53
CA PHE A 89 -4.43 -20.64 7.17
C PHE A 89 -5.66 -20.25 6.33
N LYS A 90 -6.77 -20.91 6.61
CA LYS A 90 -8.11 -20.52 6.14
C LYS A 90 -8.94 -20.08 7.34
N VAL A 91 -9.90 -19.20 7.08
CA VAL A 91 -10.89 -18.79 8.07
C VAL A 91 -12.18 -19.52 7.71
N GLU A 92 -12.54 -20.46 8.57
CA GLU A 92 -13.73 -21.29 8.49
C GLU A 92 -14.77 -20.81 9.52
N LEU A 93 -15.96 -21.41 9.51
CA LEU A 93 -17.06 -21.01 10.39
C LEU A 93 -16.75 -21.20 11.89
N ASP A 94 -15.87 -22.15 12.19
CA ASP A 94 -15.43 -22.52 13.54
C ASP A 94 -14.10 -21.86 13.96
N GLY A 95 -13.44 -21.11 13.08
CA GLY A 95 -12.22 -20.37 13.40
C GLY A 95 -11.17 -20.40 12.30
N ALA A 96 -9.90 -20.36 12.70
CA ALA A 96 -8.78 -20.39 11.76
C ALA A 96 -8.10 -21.77 11.77
N THR A 97 -7.93 -22.36 10.58
CA THR A 97 -7.31 -23.68 10.41
C THR A 97 -6.07 -23.57 9.54
N GLN A 98 -4.96 -24.15 9.99
CA GLN A 98 -3.70 -24.16 9.25
C GLN A 98 -3.84 -24.97 7.96
N VAL A 99 -3.23 -24.47 6.89
CA VAL A 99 -3.15 -25.16 5.59
C VAL A 99 -1.68 -25.40 5.25
N PRO A 100 -1.32 -26.55 4.68
CA PRO A 100 0.02 -26.76 4.13
C PRO A 100 0.36 -25.67 3.10
N TYR A 101 1.50 -25.03 3.27
CA TYR A 101 2.01 -24.01 2.36
C TYR A 101 3.49 -24.24 2.14
N GLU A 102 3.83 -24.71 0.95
CA GLU A 102 5.22 -24.77 0.51
C GLU A 102 5.61 -23.38 -0.01
N ALA A 103 6.28 -22.61 0.84
CA ALA A 103 6.74 -21.25 0.53
C ALA A 103 7.74 -21.16 -0.64
N LEU A 104 8.15 -22.31 -1.21
CA LEU A 104 9.28 -22.45 -2.12
C LEU A 104 9.02 -21.98 -3.56
N GLN A 105 7.80 -21.63 -3.94
CA GLN A 105 7.51 -21.23 -5.33
C GLN A 105 7.12 -19.75 -5.49
N SER A 106 6.31 -19.17 -4.60
CA SER A 106 5.75 -17.84 -4.86
C SER A 106 6.76 -16.67 -4.71
N PHE A 107 7.74 -16.77 -3.80
CA PHE A 107 8.71 -15.68 -3.58
C PHE A 107 9.84 -15.61 -4.62
N GLU A 108 10.25 -16.74 -5.20
CA GLU A 108 11.27 -16.75 -6.26
C GLU A 108 10.70 -16.26 -7.61
N LEU A 109 9.44 -16.59 -7.91
CA LEU A 109 8.74 -16.11 -9.10
C LEU A 109 8.48 -14.59 -9.07
N ALA A 110 8.27 -14.00 -7.88
CA ALA A 110 8.07 -12.55 -7.72
C ALA A 110 9.38 -11.71 -7.79
N ARG A 111 10.55 -12.34 -7.63
CA ARG A 111 11.86 -11.65 -7.72
C ARG A 111 12.26 -11.32 -9.17
N HIS A 112 11.67 -11.99 -10.15
CA HIS A 112 11.97 -11.77 -11.56
C HIS A 112 10.97 -10.80 -12.21
N LYS A 113 10.90 -9.57 -11.69
CA LYS A 113 10.45 -8.46 -12.54
C LYS A 113 11.48 -8.32 -13.65
N ARG A 114 11.17 -8.89 -14.82
CA ARG A 114 11.95 -8.73 -16.05
C ARG A 114 12.25 -7.24 -16.23
N LYS A 115 13.52 -6.86 -16.33
CA LYS A 115 13.91 -5.48 -16.62
C LYS A 115 13.39 -5.16 -18.02
N LEU A 116 12.52 -4.16 -18.12
CA LEU A 116 11.98 -3.66 -19.39
C LEU A 116 13.07 -3.15 -20.36
N GLY A 117 14.29 -2.90 -19.85
CA GLY A 117 15.43 -2.45 -20.66
C GLY A 117 16.33 -3.56 -21.21
N GLU A 118 16.01 -4.84 -21.00
CA GLU A 118 16.78 -5.98 -21.52
C GLU A 118 16.05 -6.70 -22.67
N THR A 119 15.10 -6.01 -23.30
CA THR A 119 14.71 -6.29 -24.68
C THR A 119 15.44 -5.27 -25.53
N GLU A 120 16.64 -5.61 -26.00
CA GLU A 120 17.02 -5.13 -27.32
C GLU A 120 15.93 -5.66 -28.25
N LEU A 121 14.96 -4.79 -28.54
CA LEU A 121 14.01 -4.99 -29.62
C LEU A 121 14.84 -4.86 -30.90
N GLU A 122 15.67 -5.88 -31.17
CA GLU A 122 16.20 -6.10 -32.50
C GLU A 122 14.98 -6.32 -33.38
N VAL A 123 14.58 -5.28 -34.08
CA VAL A 123 13.64 -5.39 -35.20
C VAL A 123 14.37 -6.24 -36.22
N PRO A 124 13.93 -7.47 -36.53
CA PRO A 124 14.51 -8.20 -37.64
C PRO A 124 14.25 -7.35 -38.88
N ASP A 125 15.29 -6.98 -39.63
CA ASP A 125 15.15 -6.45 -40.98
C ASP A 125 14.64 -7.60 -41.87
N SER A 126 13.35 -7.94 -41.74
CA SER A 126 12.67 -8.87 -42.61
C SER A 126 12.29 -8.13 -43.89
N GLU A 127 13.23 -8.05 -44.83
CA GLU A 127 12.95 -7.85 -46.25
C GLU A 127 12.33 -9.13 -46.82
N ASP A 128 11.11 -9.46 -46.41
CA ASP A 128 10.34 -10.54 -47.03
C ASP A 128 8.91 -10.06 -47.26
N ASP A 129 8.62 -9.79 -48.53
CA ASP A 129 7.34 -9.34 -49.10
C ASP A 129 6.30 -10.48 -49.04
N GLU A 130 6.14 -11.12 -47.89
CA GLU A 130 5.06 -12.08 -47.68
C GLU A 130 3.79 -11.31 -47.31
N ASP A 131 2.92 -11.19 -48.32
CA ASP A 131 1.57 -10.66 -48.29
C ASP A 131 0.74 -11.41 -47.23
N TYR A 132 0.89 -11.00 -45.96
CA TYR A 132 0.09 -11.49 -44.85
C TYR A 132 -1.35 -11.16 -45.19
N GLY A 133 -2.12 -12.19 -45.58
CA GLY A 133 -3.48 -12.15 -46.12
C GLY A 133 -4.57 -11.58 -45.19
N TRP A 134 -4.32 -10.40 -44.61
CA TRP A 134 -5.33 -9.40 -44.31
C TRP A 134 -5.84 -8.90 -45.66
N ALA A 135 -6.77 -9.65 -46.26
CA ALA A 135 -7.47 -9.13 -47.41
C ALA A 135 -8.19 -7.85 -46.97
N ASP A 136 -8.08 -6.79 -47.77
CA ASP A 136 -8.75 -5.49 -47.54
C ASP A 136 -10.27 -5.63 -47.33
N GLU A 137 -10.86 -6.78 -47.67
CA GLU A 137 -12.26 -7.12 -47.39
C GLU A 137 -12.60 -7.29 -45.89
N ASP A 138 -11.63 -7.64 -45.04
CA ASP A 138 -11.85 -7.81 -43.59
C ASP A 138 -11.92 -6.46 -42.84
N GLU A 139 -11.47 -5.36 -43.45
CA GLU A 139 -11.59 -4.00 -42.89
C GLU A 139 -13.07 -3.59 -42.76
N ALA A 140 -13.93 -4.07 -43.67
CA ALA A 140 -15.36 -3.78 -43.65
C ALA A 140 -16.15 -4.57 -42.58
N ALA A 141 -15.57 -5.66 -42.04
CA ALA A 141 -16.16 -6.49 -40.98
C ALA A 141 -15.68 -6.10 -39.57
N MET A 142 -14.79 -5.11 -39.47
CA MET A 142 -14.30 -4.60 -38.19
C MET A 142 -15.45 -4.00 -37.37
N PRO A 143 -15.69 -4.47 -36.15
CA PRO A 143 -16.65 -3.82 -35.26
C PRO A 143 -16.20 -2.37 -35.03
N ALA A 144 -17.17 -1.44 -34.99
CA ALA A 144 -16.89 -0.04 -34.73
C ALA A 144 -16.02 0.06 -33.45
N PRO A 145 -14.94 0.88 -33.47
CA PRO A 145 -14.10 1.02 -32.31
C PRO A 145 -14.97 1.37 -31.11
N PRO A 146 -14.82 0.64 -29.98
CA PRO A 146 -15.64 0.89 -28.82
C PRO A 146 -15.52 2.37 -28.45
N PRO A 147 -16.62 3.02 -28.03
CA PRO A 147 -16.55 4.39 -27.54
C PRO A 147 -15.46 4.43 -26.47
N GLN A 148 -14.40 5.14 -26.81
CA GLN A 148 -13.21 5.51 -26.03
C GLN A 148 -13.36 5.27 -24.53
N TRP A 149 -12.33 4.66 -23.92
CA TRP A 149 -12.14 4.64 -22.48
C TRP A 149 -12.36 6.05 -21.97
N GLN A 150 -13.51 6.28 -21.35
CA GLN A 150 -13.83 7.53 -20.69
C GLN A 150 -12.77 7.64 -19.60
N GLY A 151 -11.76 8.46 -19.88
CA GLY A 151 -10.69 8.76 -18.96
C GLY A 151 -11.33 9.17 -17.65
N SER A 152 -10.87 8.57 -16.56
CA SER A 152 -11.16 9.02 -15.22
C SER A 152 -10.42 10.33 -14.94
N GLU A 153 -10.62 11.35 -15.79
CA GLU A 153 -10.40 12.73 -15.38
C GLU A 153 -11.52 13.10 -14.40
N ASP A 154 -11.41 12.61 -13.17
CA ASP A 154 -12.05 13.28 -12.05
C ASP A 154 -11.49 14.70 -12.02
N LEU A 155 -12.30 15.65 -12.49
CA LEU A 155 -12.08 17.07 -12.36
C LEU A 155 -11.93 17.42 -10.87
N ILE A 156 -10.70 17.57 -10.40
CA ILE A 156 -10.45 18.44 -9.24
C ILE A 156 -10.60 19.87 -9.76
N LEU A 157 -11.86 20.33 -9.81
CA LEU A 157 -12.18 21.74 -9.88
C LEU A 157 -11.58 22.37 -8.61
N GLY A 158 -10.48 23.08 -8.80
CA GLY A 158 -9.91 23.95 -7.79
C GLY A 158 -11.01 24.86 -7.28
N GLN A 159 -11.31 24.71 -6.00
CA GLN A 159 -12.23 25.59 -5.31
C GLN A 159 -11.58 26.98 -5.32
N ASP A 160 -12.16 27.89 -6.10
CA ASP A 160 -12.00 29.33 -5.99
C ASP A 160 -12.21 29.71 -4.51
N VAL A 161 -11.12 29.84 -3.77
CA VAL A 161 -11.13 30.57 -2.52
C VAL A 161 -11.02 32.03 -2.93
N GLY A 162 -12.20 32.62 -3.08
CA GLY A 162 -12.40 33.93 -3.66
C GLY A 162 -11.51 35.02 -3.07
N HIS A 163 -11.13 35.91 -3.98
CA HIS A 163 -10.92 37.33 -3.75
C HIS A 163 -11.71 37.83 -2.53
N SER A 164 -11.00 38.26 -1.49
CA SER A 164 -11.50 39.28 -0.57
C SER A 164 -10.54 40.45 -0.65
N GLU A 165 -11.02 41.51 -1.26
CA GLU A 165 -10.39 42.82 -1.40
C GLU A 165 -10.01 43.36 -0.02
N GLU A 166 -8.76 43.81 0.11
CA GLU A 166 -8.35 44.76 1.14
C GLU A 166 -8.97 46.10 0.81
N GLU A 167 -9.73 46.72 1.72
CA GLU A 167 -9.61 48.14 2.11
C GLU A 167 -10.74 48.61 3.04
N ASN A 168 -10.32 49.27 4.13
CA ASN A 168 -11.01 50.36 4.87
C ASN A 168 -12.21 49.96 5.76
N SER A 169 -12.41 50.38 7.02
CA SER A 169 -11.87 51.39 7.96
C SER A 169 -12.21 50.84 9.39
N GLU A 170 -11.72 51.28 10.55
CA GLU A 170 -11.69 52.63 11.13
C GLU A 170 -11.28 52.54 12.62
N GLN A 171 -10.85 53.68 13.18
CA GLN A 171 -10.79 54.06 14.61
C GLN A 171 -9.43 53.98 15.35
N GLU A 172 -8.66 55.04 15.13
CA GLU A 172 -7.79 55.66 16.14
C GLU A 172 -8.65 56.37 17.20
N GLU A 173 -8.33 56.20 18.49
CA GLU A 173 -8.61 57.19 19.55
C GLU A 173 -7.44 57.14 20.57
N PRO A 174 -6.86 58.28 20.97
CA PRO A 174 -5.72 58.37 21.87
C PRO A 174 -6.16 58.56 23.33
N GLY A 175 -5.53 57.86 24.26
CA GLY A 175 -5.73 58.04 25.70
C GLY A 175 -4.40 58.25 26.41
N THR A 176 -4.07 59.52 26.65
CA THR A 176 -2.90 60.01 27.37
C THR A 176 -2.89 59.61 28.85
N ASP A 177 -1.68 59.39 29.35
CA ASP A 177 -1.32 59.24 30.76
C ASP A 177 -1.87 60.40 31.62
N ASP A 178 -2.40 60.12 32.82
CA ASP A 178 -1.88 60.74 34.04
C ASP A 178 -2.38 60.12 35.36
N GLU A 179 -1.53 60.33 36.36
CA GLU A 179 -1.78 60.48 37.79
C GLU A 179 -1.71 59.29 38.79
N SER A 180 -0.52 59.22 39.38
CA SER A 180 -0.22 58.91 40.77
C SER A 180 -1.02 59.71 41.82
N ASN A 181 -1.66 59.06 42.80
CA ASN A 181 -1.70 59.45 44.23
C ASN A 181 -2.44 58.36 45.03
N THR A 182 -1.79 57.65 45.95
CA THR A 182 -1.57 57.97 47.37
C THR A 182 -2.78 57.73 48.28
N LYS A 183 -2.52 56.86 49.28
CA LYS A 183 -3.26 56.52 50.52
C LYS A 183 -4.40 55.51 50.45
#